data_AF-A0A2R6J3U0-F1
#
_entry.id   AF-A0A2R6J3U0-F1
#
_cell.length_a   1.000
_cell.length_b   1.000
_cell.length_c   1.000
_cell.angle_alpha   90.00
_cell.angle_beta   90.00
_cell.angle_gamma   90.00
#
_symmetry.space_group_name_H-M   'P 1'
#
loop_
_entity.id
_entity.type
_entity.pdbx_description
1 polymer ?
#
loop_
_entity_poly.entity_id
_entity_poly.type
_entity_poly.pdbx_seq_one_letter_code
_entity_poly.pdbx_strand_id
1 'polypeptide(L)'
;MDTVDFDDQAADPPDGTHAVRCAACETALQSPGRDAVSFLLFDQFTIPLVGCRDHLEQFGSVCGLTTEADATLLEHRPAGGVQCPGCRHAAHRTQYPVLPVGAGAVAVLACATHQDDVIGRFRTGLQTRQHLTASLGTR
;
A
#
# COMPACT_ATOMS: atom_id res chain seq x y z
N MET A 1 52.17 -4.97 -14.11
CA MET A 1 51.74 -5.40 -12.77
C MET A 1 50.55 -4.54 -12.41
N ASP A 2 49.39 -5.10 -12.78
CA ASP A 2 48.07 -5.01 -12.14
C ASP A 2 47.39 -3.64 -12.06
N THR A 3 46.81 -3.25 -13.20
CA THR A 3 45.63 -2.37 -13.25
C THR A 3 44.44 -3.10 -12.63
N VAL A 4 44.03 -2.67 -11.45
CA VAL A 4 42.75 -3.08 -10.84
C VAL A 4 41.61 -2.43 -11.62
N ASP A 5 41.00 -3.23 -12.49
CA ASP A 5 39.69 -2.96 -13.08
C ASP A 5 38.67 -3.11 -11.95
N PHE A 6 38.19 -1.98 -11.42
CA PHE A 6 37.05 -1.98 -10.52
C PHE A 6 35.81 -2.15 -11.39
N ASP A 7 35.43 -3.42 -11.52
CA ASP A 7 34.20 -3.91 -12.11
C ASP A 7 33.05 -2.95 -11.76
N ASP A 8 32.54 -2.30 -12.81
CA ASP A 8 31.34 -1.50 -12.85
C ASP A 8 30.15 -2.40 -12.51
N GLN A 9 29.98 -2.72 -11.23
CA GLN A 9 28.74 -3.30 -10.76
C GLN A 9 27.74 -2.16 -10.61
N ALA A 10 27.25 -1.70 -11.78
CA ALA A 10 26.01 -0.96 -11.88
C ALA A 10 24.97 -1.77 -11.08
N ALA A 11 24.67 -1.28 -9.88
CA ALA A 11 23.57 -1.78 -9.10
C ALA A 11 22.33 -1.62 -9.98
N ASP A 12 21.83 -2.75 -10.47
CA ASP A 12 20.53 -2.85 -11.11
C ASP A 12 19.56 -2.06 -10.21
N PRO A 13 18.90 -1.00 -10.71
CA PRO A 13 17.88 -0.37 -9.91
C PRO A 13 16.86 -1.46 -9.60
N PRO A 14 16.36 -1.61 -8.36
CA PRO A 14 15.20 -2.45 -8.11
C PRO A 14 13.99 -1.76 -8.74
N ASP A 15 13.96 -1.66 -10.06
CA ASP A 15 12.81 -1.30 -10.86
C ASP A 15 11.94 -2.54 -10.95
N GLY A 16 11.54 -3.02 -9.77
CA GLY A 16 10.47 -3.96 -9.59
C GLY A 16 9.17 -3.25 -9.95
N THR A 17 8.98 -2.95 -11.24
CA THR A 17 7.65 -3.01 -11.84
C THR A 17 7.22 -4.46 -11.72
N HIS A 18 6.85 -4.87 -10.51
CA HIS A 18 5.99 -6.02 -10.28
C HIS A 18 4.69 -5.65 -10.98
N ALA A 19 4.62 -5.97 -12.28
CA ALA A 19 3.43 -5.83 -13.07
C ALA A 19 2.30 -6.50 -12.28
N VAL A 20 1.28 -5.71 -11.98
CA VAL A 20 0.14 -6.15 -11.18
C VAL A 20 -0.46 -7.37 -11.86
N ARG A 21 -0.30 -8.57 -11.27
CA ARG A 21 -0.77 -9.83 -11.89
C ARG A 21 -2.27 -10.06 -11.68
N CYS A 22 -2.86 -9.30 -10.76
CA CYS A 22 -4.29 -9.31 -10.51
C CYS A 22 -5.01 -8.36 -11.48
N ALA A 23 -5.73 -8.93 -12.46
CA ALA A 23 -6.50 -8.17 -13.44
C ALA A 23 -7.53 -7.20 -12.82
N ALA A 24 -8.12 -7.57 -11.66
CA ALA A 24 -9.05 -6.69 -10.95
C ALA A 24 -8.34 -5.45 -10.36
N CYS A 25 -7.14 -5.62 -9.78
CA CYS A 25 -6.33 -4.49 -9.34
C CYS A 25 -5.86 -3.64 -10.52
N GLU A 26 -5.43 -4.27 -11.61
CA GLU A 26 -5.02 -3.53 -12.82
C GLU A 26 -6.16 -2.66 -13.36
N THR A 27 -7.36 -3.23 -13.48
CA THR A 27 -8.56 -2.51 -13.92
C THR A 27 -8.89 -1.35 -12.98
N ALA A 28 -8.88 -1.60 -11.67
CA ALA A 28 -9.17 -0.58 -10.66
C ALA A 28 -8.17 0.60 -10.71
N LEU A 29 -6.89 0.30 -10.95
CA LEU A 29 -5.82 1.31 -11.01
C LEU A 29 -5.82 2.10 -12.32
N GLN A 30 -6.16 1.48 -13.45
CA GLN A 30 -6.22 2.15 -14.76
C GLN A 30 -7.44 3.07 -14.89
N SER A 31 -8.55 2.72 -14.25
CA SER A 31 -9.80 3.51 -14.28
C SER A 31 -10.40 3.59 -12.88
N PRO A 32 -9.84 4.43 -11.99
CA PRO A 32 -10.36 4.61 -10.65
C PRO A 32 -11.67 5.40 -10.69
N GLY A 33 -12.76 4.69 -11.00
CA GLY A 33 -14.12 5.18 -10.82
C GLY A 33 -14.44 5.37 -9.34
N ARG A 34 -15.56 6.05 -9.04
CA ARG A 34 -16.01 6.25 -7.64
C ARG A 34 -16.20 4.92 -6.88
N ASP A 35 -16.58 3.87 -7.59
CA ASP A 35 -16.83 2.54 -7.02
C ASP A 35 -15.56 1.70 -6.85
N ALA A 36 -14.44 2.11 -7.49
CA ALA A 36 -13.14 1.48 -7.32
C ALA A 36 -12.36 2.03 -6.10
N VAL A 37 -12.91 3.07 -5.45
CA VAL A 37 -12.33 3.66 -4.24
C VAL A 37 -12.97 3.04 -3.00
N SER A 38 -12.18 2.33 -2.22
CA SER A 38 -12.55 1.89 -0.88
C SER A 38 -11.90 2.79 0.17
N PHE A 39 -12.36 2.69 1.41
CA PHE A 39 -11.85 3.53 2.50
C PHE A 39 -11.26 2.65 3.58
N LEU A 40 -9.97 2.83 3.88
CA LEU A 40 -9.36 2.25 5.05
C LEU A 40 -9.55 3.21 6.22
N LEU A 41 -10.22 2.74 7.27
CA LEU A 41 -10.20 3.40 8.57
C LEU A 41 -8.94 2.96 9.28
N PHE A 42 -8.17 3.95 9.69
CA PHE A 42 -6.86 3.78 10.27
C PHE A 42 -6.66 4.81 11.38
N ASP A 43 -6.54 4.36 12.64
CA ASP A 43 -6.63 5.21 13.83
C ASP A 43 -7.90 6.09 13.79
N GLN A 44 -7.74 7.40 13.63
CA GLN A 44 -8.84 8.36 13.48
C GLN A 44 -9.04 8.81 12.02
N PHE A 45 -8.20 8.36 11.09
CA PHE A 45 -8.21 8.83 9.71
C PHE A 45 -8.91 7.85 8.79
N THR A 46 -9.69 8.40 7.86
CA THR A 46 -10.25 7.65 6.74
C THR A 46 -9.44 7.94 5.49
N ILE A 47 -8.73 6.91 5.00
CA ILE A 47 -7.84 7.00 3.86
C ILE A 47 -8.47 6.31 2.65
N PRO A 48 -8.68 7.03 1.53
CA PRO A 48 -9.15 6.42 0.29
C PRO A 48 -8.04 5.59 -0.37
N LEU A 49 -8.39 4.37 -0.75
CA LEU A 49 -7.54 3.39 -1.39
C LEU A 49 -8.18 2.89 -2.69
N VAL A 50 -7.35 2.45 -3.64
CA VAL A 50 -7.80 1.80 -4.87
C VAL A 50 -7.12 0.45 -5.01
N GLY A 51 -7.90 -0.58 -5.28
CA GLY A 51 -7.45 -1.96 -5.46
C GLY A 51 -8.66 -2.90 -5.51
N CYS A 52 -8.46 -4.19 -5.78
CA CYS A 52 -9.54 -5.15 -5.58
C CYS A 52 -9.72 -5.43 -4.07
N ARG A 53 -10.92 -5.88 -3.70
CA ARG A 53 -11.30 -6.14 -2.30
C ARG A 53 -10.28 -7.02 -1.57
N ASP A 54 -9.89 -8.13 -2.17
CA ASP A 54 -8.97 -9.10 -1.52
C ASP A 54 -7.62 -8.48 -1.18
N HIS A 55 -7.04 -7.67 -2.08
CA HIS A 55 -5.77 -7.02 -1.84
C HIS A 55 -5.89 -5.81 -0.90
N LEU A 56 -7.04 -5.14 -0.86
CA LEU A 56 -7.33 -4.11 0.12
C LEU A 56 -7.50 -4.68 1.54
N GLU A 57 -8.18 -5.83 1.67
CA GLU A 57 -8.30 -6.57 2.93
C GLU A 57 -6.93 -7.07 3.39
N GLN A 58 -6.13 -7.65 2.49
CA GLN A 58 -4.76 -8.05 2.78
C GLN A 58 -3.89 -6.86 3.22
N PHE A 59 -4.03 -5.71 2.56
CA PHE A 59 -3.33 -4.49 2.92
C PHE A 59 -3.70 -4.03 4.33
N GLY A 60 -5.00 -3.96 4.65
CA GLY A 60 -5.50 -3.62 5.97
C GLY A 60 -4.99 -4.59 7.05
N SER A 61 -5.06 -5.89 6.79
CA SER A 61 -4.52 -6.94 7.67
C SER A 61 -3.05 -6.73 8.00
N VAL A 62 -2.22 -6.39 7.01
CA VAL A 62 -0.79 -6.14 7.22
C VAL A 62 -0.56 -4.87 8.03
N CYS A 63 -1.25 -3.77 7.70
CA CYS A 63 -1.16 -2.53 8.48
C CYS A 63 -1.61 -2.72 9.94
N GLY A 64 -2.60 -3.57 10.18
CA GLY A 64 -3.10 -3.92 11.51
C GLY A 64 -2.08 -4.62 12.42
N LEU A 65 -1.02 -5.23 11.86
CA LEU A 65 0.03 -5.85 12.68
C LEU A 65 0.88 -4.84 13.47
N THR A 66 0.82 -3.57 13.10
CA THR A 66 1.67 -2.49 13.65
C THR A 66 0.88 -1.27 14.08
N THR A 67 -0.42 -1.45 14.32
CA THR A 67 -1.33 -0.37 14.70
C THR A 67 -1.93 -0.67 16.05
N GLU A 68 -2.06 0.36 16.89
CA GLU A 68 -2.67 0.23 18.21
C GLU A 68 -4.21 0.15 18.11
N ALA A 69 -4.80 0.78 17.10
CA ALA A 69 -6.21 0.70 16.72
C ALA A 69 -6.49 -0.27 15.55
N ASP A 70 -7.77 -0.54 15.27
CA ASP A 70 -8.17 -1.39 14.15
C ASP A 70 -7.87 -0.73 12.79
N ALA A 71 -7.25 -1.49 11.88
CA ALA A 71 -7.12 -1.15 10.46
C ALA A 71 -8.23 -1.84 9.67
N THR A 72 -9.37 -1.16 9.51
CA THR A 72 -10.59 -1.77 8.95
C THR A 72 -10.94 -1.17 7.59
N LEU A 73 -11.19 -2.03 6.60
CA LEU A 73 -11.73 -1.60 5.32
C LEU A 73 -13.24 -1.35 5.44
N LEU A 74 -13.69 -0.16 5.06
CA LEU A 74 -15.11 0.20 5.07
C LEU A 74 -15.78 -0.30 3.77
N GLU A 75 -16.86 -1.04 3.93
CA GLU A 75 -17.70 -1.51 2.82
C GLU A 75 -18.58 -0.40 2.22
N HIS A 76 -18.67 0.74 2.90
CA HIS A 76 -19.48 1.88 2.50
C HIS A 76 -18.68 3.16 2.54
N ARG A 77 -19.17 4.17 1.82
CA ARG A 77 -18.62 5.52 1.90
C ARG A 77 -18.96 6.12 3.26
N PRO A 78 -17.98 6.55 4.06
CA PRO A 78 -18.27 7.10 5.38
C PRO A 78 -19.07 8.40 5.27
N ALA A 79 -20.06 8.58 6.15
CA ALA A 79 -20.93 9.76 6.15
C ALA A 79 -20.17 11.08 6.38
N GLY A 80 -19.01 11.04 7.05
CA GLY A 80 -18.09 12.19 7.22
C GLY A 80 -17.05 12.34 6.11
N GLY A 81 -16.99 11.39 5.17
CA GLY A 81 -15.98 11.32 4.12
C GLY A 81 -14.55 11.26 4.67
N VAL A 82 -13.62 11.80 3.90
CA VAL A 82 -12.22 11.91 4.28
C VAL A 82 -12.06 13.06 5.28
N GLN A 83 -11.50 12.80 6.47
CA GLN A 83 -11.40 13.81 7.53
C GLN A 83 -10.24 14.80 7.36
N CYS A 84 -9.16 14.41 6.68
CA CYS A 84 -8.03 15.29 6.43
C CYS A 84 -8.28 16.22 5.23
N PRO A 85 -8.17 17.57 5.37
CA PRO A 85 -8.31 18.50 4.25
C PRO A 85 -7.30 18.23 3.12
N GLY A 86 -6.08 17.80 3.44
CA GLY A 86 -5.09 17.41 2.44
C GLY A 86 -5.54 16.18 1.65
N CYS A 87 -6.04 15.14 2.32
CA CYS A 87 -6.55 13.95 1.66
C CYS A 87 -7.82 14.22 0.83
N ARG A 88 -8.66 15.20 1.21
CA ARG A 88 -9.81 15.63 0.39
C ARG A 88 -9.36 16.17 -0.99
N HIS A 89 -8.24 16.88 -1.04
CA HIS A 89 -7.67 17.40 -2.29
C HIS A 89 -6.77 16.38 -3.00
N ALA A 90 -6.32 15.35 -2.28
CA ALA A 90 -5.41 14.36 -2.82
C ALA A 90 -6.01 13.63 -4.02
N ALA A 91 -7.31 13.33 -4.04
CA ALA A 91 -8.03 12.65 -5.13
C ALA A 91 -7.93 13.34 -6.52
N HIS A 92 -7.41 14.57 -6.58
CA HIS A 92 -7.18 15.30 -7.82
C HIS A 92 -5.72 15.26 -8.31
N ARG A 93 -4.82 14.53 -7.62
CA ARG A 93 -3.44 14.33 -8.07
C ARG A 93 -3.39 13.29 -9.20
N THR A 94 -2.43 13.46 -10.10
CA THR A 94 -2.20 12.58 -11.25
C THR A 94 -1.33 11.37 -10.94
N GLN A 95 -0.61 11.38 -9.82
CA GLN A 95 0.30 10.30 -9.41
C GLN A 95 0.11 9.97 -7.93
N TYR A 96 -0.11 8.69 -7.67
CA TYR A 96 -0.22 8.12 -6.33
C TYR A 96 0.78 6.98 -6.18
N PRO A 97 1.33 6.76 -4.98
CA PRO A 97 2.12 5.57 -4.73
C PRO A 97 1.24 4.33 -4.89
N VAL A 98 1.71 3.40 -5.72
CA VAL A 98 1.11 2.08 -5.92
C VAL A 98 2.00 1.06 -5.22
N LEU A 99 1.44 0.35 -4.24
CA LEU A 99 2.15 -0.60 -3.41
C LEU A 99 1.79 -2.01 -3.85
N PRO A 100 2.78 -2.90 -4.09
CA PRO A 100 2.50 -4.30 -4.35
C PRO A 100 1.96 -4.98 -3.09
N VAL A 101 0.88 -5.74 -3.26
CA VAL A 101 0.24 -6.52 -2.18
C VAL A 101 -0.01 -7.92 -2.72
N GLY A 102 0.81 -8.90 -2.34
CA GLY A 102 0.71 -10.25 -2.90
C GLY A 102 0.88 -10.26 -4.41
N ALA A 103 -0.14 -10.72 -5.13
CA ALA A 103 -0.19 -10.72 -6.60
C ALA A 103 -0.86 -9.46 -7.19
N GLY A 104 -1.42 -8.61 -6.35
CA GLY A 104 -2.10 -7.37 -6.73
C GLY A 104 -1.36 -6.13 -6.25
N ALA A 105 -2.08 -5.01 -6.23
CA ALA A 105 -1.55 -3.74 -5.79
C ALA A 105 -2.65 -2.82 -5.23
N VAL A 106 -2.21 -1.86 -4.42
CA VAL A 106 -3.06 -0.85 -3.79
C VAL A 106 -2.48 0.54 -4.02
N ALA A 107 -3.27 1.48 -4.54
CA ALA A 107 -2.92 2.89 -4.59
C ALA A 107 -3.47 3.64 -3.37
N VAL A 108 -2.65 4.56 -2.81
CA VAL A 108 -3.01 5.36 -1.63
C VAL A 108 -3.36 6.79 -2.04
N LEU A 109 -4.64 7.12 -2.08
CA LEU A 109 -5.16 8.43 -2.52
C LEU A 109 -5.14 9.48 -1.40
N ALA A 110 -4.05 9.56 -0.65
CA ALA A 110 -3.91 10.43 0.52
C ALA A 110 -2.96 11.61 0.29
N CYS A 111 -2.92 12.57 1.22
CA CYS A 111 -1.83 13.55 1.23
C CYS A 111 -0.50 12.89 1.62
N ALA A 112 0.63 13.53 1.28
CA ALA A 112 1.97 12.98 1.52
C ALA A 112 2.16 12.47 2.96
N THR A 113 1.74 13.24 3.97
CA THR A 113 1.82 12.84 5.38
C THR A 113 1.14 11.50 5.66
N HIS A 114 -0.08 11.30 5.17
CA HIS A 114 -0.81 10.04 5.37
C HIS A 114 -0.32 8.92 4.45
N GLN A 115 0.25 9.27 3.29
CA GLN A 115 0.92 8.28 2.45
C GLN A 115 2.13 7.70 3.20
N ASP A 116 3.01 8.55 3.73
CA ASP A 116 4.19 8.12 4.48
C ASP A 116 3.81 7.26 5.69
N ASP A 117 2.77 7.67 6.41
CA ASP A 117 2.30 6.99 7.61
C ASP A 117 1.69 5.60 7.31
N VAL A 118 0.81 5.52 6.31
CA VAL A 118 0.19 4.25 5.90
C VAL A 118 1.20 3.31 5.22
N ILE A 119 2.10 3.85 4.38
CA ILE A 119 3.17 3.07 3.73
C ILE A 119 4.16 2.55 4.76
N GLY A 120 4.53 3.39 5.74
CA GLY A 120 5.42 3.03 6.83
C GLY A 120 4.87 1.83 7.60
N ARG A 121 3.60 1.91 8.02
CA ARG A 121 2.94 0.79 8.72
C ARG A 121 2.80 -0.45 7.87
N PHE A 122 2.45 -0.32 6.59
CA PHE A 122 2.41 -1.48 5.70
C PHE A 122 3.78 -2.18 5.61
N ARG A 123 4.87 -1.42 5.44
CA ARG A 123 6.23 -1.98 5.38
C ARG A 123 6.65 -2.62 6.70
N THR A 124 6.41 -1.97 7.83
CA THR A 124 6.69 -2.55 9.15
C THR A 124 5.84 -3.81 9.38
N GLY A 125 4.57 -3.79 8.98
CA GLY A 125 3.69 -4.96 9.07
C GLY A 125 4.17 -6.14 8.22
N LEU A 126 4.71 -5.88 7.01
CA LEU A 126 5.34 -6.92 6.20
C LEU A 126 6.52 -7.56 6.93
N GLN A 127 7.39 -6.76 7.55
CA GLN A 127 8.52 -7.25 8.34
C GLN A 127 8.03 -8.07 9.54
N THR A 128 7.06 -7.56 10.31
CA THR A 128 6.45 -8.29 11.43
C THR A 128 5.90 -9.63 10.99
N ARG A 129 5.14 -9.68 9.88
CA ARG A 129 4.61 -10.93 9.36
C ARG A 129 5.70 -11.93 8.97
N GLN A 130 6.78 -11.47 8.35
CA GLN A 130 7.94 -12.31 8.02
C GLN A 130 8.59 -12.89 9.28
N HIS A 131 8.81 -12.07 10.31
CA HIS A 131 9.34 -12.53 11.61
C HIS A 131 8.44 -13.56 12.30
N LEU A 132 7.12 -13.33 12.30
CA LEU A 132 6.15 -14.29 12.87
C LEU A 132 6.13 -15.61 12.08
N THR A 133 6.17 -15.55 10.75
CA THR A 133 6.17 -16.75 9.91
C THR A 133 7.47 -17.55 10.06
N ALA A 134 8.61 -16.86 10.11
CA ALA A 134 9.92 -17.50 10.31
C ALA A 134 10.00 -18.21 11.68
N SER A 135 9.49 -17.57 12.74
CA SER A 135 9.50 -18.18 14.09
C SER A 135 8.56 -19.38 14.23
N LEU A 136 7.43 -19.39 13.50
CA LEU A 136 6.52 -20.54 13.44
C LEU A 136 7.09 -21.70 12.62
N GLY A 137 7.86 -21.42 11.56
CA GLY A 137 8.49 -22.44 10.71
C GLY A 137 9.72 -23.13 11.32
N THR A 138 10.24 -22.62 12.43
CA THR A 138 11.39 -23.19 13.17
C THR A 138 11.00 -24.17 14.29
N ARG A 139 9.74 -24.65 14.34
CA ARG A 139 9.27 -25.72 15.24
C ARG A 139 8.94 -26.99 14.47
#